data_AF-A0A7S0CWD7-F1
#
_entry.id   AF-A0A7S0CWD7-F1
#
_cell.length_a   1.000
_cell.length_b   1.000
_cell.length_c   1.000
_cell.angle_alpha   90.00
_cell.angle_beta   90.00
_cell.angle_gamma   90.00
#
_symmetry.space_group_name_H-M   'P 1'
#
loop_
_entity.id
_entity.type
_entity.pdbx_description
1 polymer ?
#
loop_
_entity_poly.entity_id
_entity_poly.type
_entity_poly.pdbx_seq_one_letter_code
_entity_poly.pdbx_strand_id
1 'polypeptide(L)'
;EHPRPILLGTYSSLVMLAGLLCFALESNWVINMSASAKVPLYSILGIAVTFALLFSIIDLVNFCHGSCISTPGRALVETETQVLLIVATATLMGFLFGLVFGLMDVEDKQFGELREALTHEQRLCYPIGIIVSAAAAAANQYLREKNSQEYKYESLRKDDVLDDEDF
;
A
#
# COMPACT_ATOMS: atom_id res chain seq x y z
N GLU A 1 -14.42 3.71 20.74
CA GLU A 1 -12.97 3.87 20.97
C GLU A 1 -12.25 3.76 19.63
N HIS A 2 -11.50 4.79 19.23
CA HIS A 2 -10.95 4.90 17.86
C HIS A 2 -9.62 4.13 17.72
N PRO A 3 -9.54 3.07 16.89
CA PRO A 3 -8.29 2.35 16.61
C PRO A 3 -7.31 3.11 15.69
N ARG A 4 -7.70 4.31 15.24
CA ARG A 4 -6.99 5.15 14.26
C ARG A 4 -5.56 5.59 14.67
N PRO A 5 -5.28 6.02 15.91
CA PRO A 5 -3.94 6.49 16.27
C PRO A 5 -2.93 5.34 16.43
N ILE A 6 -3.39 4.15 16.85
CA ILE A 6 -2.53 2.98 17.02
C ILE A 6 -2.10 2.43 15.65
N LEU A 7 -3.03 2.38 14.69
CA LEU A 7 -2.70 1.94 13.33
C LEU A 7 -1.71 2.91 12.66
N LEU A 8 -1.95 4.22 12.74
CA LEU A 8 -1.01 5.21 12.19
C LEU A 8 0.36 5.15 12.88
N GLY A 9 0.38 5.02 14.21
CA GLY A 9 1.60 4.94 15.00
C GLY A 9 2.43 3.70 14.65
N THR A 10 1.78 2.53 14.53
CA THR A 10 2.46 1.27 14.16
C THR A 10 3.04 1.32 12.76
N TYR A 11 2.32 1.84 11.76
CA TYR A 11 2.85 1.99 10.40
C TYR A 11 3.98 3.02 10.30
N SER A 12 3.85 4.18 10.95
CA SER A 12 4.91 5.19 10.99
C SER A 12 6.18 4.64 11.64
N SER A 13 6.02 3.92 12.75
CA SER A 13 7.13 3.23 13.43
C SER A 13 7.78 2.18 12.52
N LEU A 14 6.97 1.39 11.80
CA LEU A 14 7.44 0.35 10.87
C LEU A 14 8.23 0.96 9.70
N VAL A 15 7.78 2.11 9.17
CA VAL A 15 8.49 2.83 8.10
C VAL A 15 9.82 3.43 8.62
N MET A 16 9.83 4.03 9.81
CA MET A 16 11.08 4.53 10.41
C MET A 16 12.06 3.41 10.72
N LEU A 17 11.59 2.30 11.29
CA LEU A 17 12.39 1.10 11.56
C LEU A 17 12.95 0.52 10.27
N ALA A 18 12.14 0.41 9.22
CA ALA A 18 12.61 -0.06 7.93
C ALA A 18 13.67 0.88 7.32
N GLY A 19 13.50 2.20 7.41
CA GLY A 19 14.51 3.17 6.98
C GLY A 19 15.83 3.06 7.77
N LEU A 20 15.75 2.85 9.09
CA LEU A 20 16.92 2.57 9.93
C LEU A 20 17.58 1.24 9.56
N LEU A 21 16.77 0.20 9.30
CA LEU A 21 17.25 -1.10 8.85
C LEU A 21 17.90 -1.02 7.46
N CYS A 22 17.38 -0.19 6.53
CA CYS A 22 18.02 0.08 5.24
C CYS A 22 19.43 0.65 5.43
N PHE A 23 19.63 1.52 6.41
CA PHE A 23 20.92 2.16 6.69
C PHE A 23 21.87 1.22 7.46
N ALA A 24 21.31 0.41 8.35
CA ALA A 24 22.05 -0.62 9.10
C ALA A 24 22.40 -1.84 8.26
N LEU A 25 21.76 -2.02 7.10
CA LEU A 25 22.12 -3.00 6.06
C LEU A 25 23.38 -2.57 5.30
N GLU A 26 24.39 -2.14 6.03
CA GLU A 26 25.71 -1.85 5.51
C GLU A 26 26.37 -3.18 5.08
N SER A 27 27.03 -3.15 3.91
CA SER A 27 27.44 -4.29 3.05
C SER A 27 28.19 -5.44 3.72
N ASN A 28 28.64 -5.31 4.97
CA ASN A 28 29.48 -6.30 5.66
C ASN A 28 28.70 -7.29 6.56
N TRP A 29 27.44 -6.99 6.91
CA TRP A 29 26.64 -7.86 7.79
C TRP A 29 25.89 -8.98 7.03
N VAL A 30 25.51 -8.74 5.78
CA VAL A 30 24.66 -9.68 5.01
C VAL A 30 25.48 -10.86 4.44
N ILE A 31 26.77 -10.65 4.19
CA ILE A 31 27.70 -11.65 3.63
C ILE A 31 27.87 -12.86 4.58
N ASN A 32 27.69 -12.69 5.90
CA ASN A 32 27.93 -13.75 6.88
C ASN A 32 26.64 -14.30 7.54
N MET A 33 25.46 -13.88 7.08
CA MET A 33 24.18 -14.29 7.68
C MET A 33 23.59 -15.55 7.01
N SER A 34 22.94 -16.39 7.82
CA SER A 34 22.23 -17.58 7.32
C SER A 34 20.99 -17.19 6.49
N ALA A 35 20.68 -17.99 5.47
CA ALA A 35 19.54 -17.79 4.57
C ALA A 35 18.20 -17.58 5.30
N SER A 36 18.03 -18.19 6.48
CA SER A 36 16.84 -18.04 7.32
C SER A 36 16.66 -16.65 7.92
N ALA A 37 17.74 -15.89 8.14
CA ALA A 37 17.69 -14.53 8.65
C ALA A 37 17.61 -13.47 7.54
N LYS A 38 18.09 -13.81 6.33
CA LYS A 38 17.99 -12.97 5.14
C LYS A 38 16.53 -12.76 4.71
N VAL A 39 15.77 -13.85 4.58
CA VAL A 39 14.37 -13.84 4.12
C VAL A 39 13.47 -12.84 4.88
N PRO A 40 13.39 -12.84 6.22
CA PRO A 40 12.55 -11.88 6.95
C PRO A 40 13.04 -10.45 6.81
N LEU A 41 14.36 -10.24 6.67
CA LEU A 41 14.93 -8.91 6.47
C LEU A 41 14.48 -8.32 5.13
N TYR A 42 14.63 -9.05 4.03
CA TYR A 42 14.16 -8.60 2.71
C TYR A 42 12.64 -8.46 2.66
N SER A 43 11.90 -9.27 3.40
CA SER A 43 10.44 -9.15 3.52
C SER A 43 10.02 -7.84 4.19
N ILE A 44 10.66 -7.48 5.31
CA ILE A 44 10.39 -6.21 6.01
C ILE A 44 10.79 -5.02 5.12
N LEU A 45 11.95 -5.11 4.46
CA LEU A 45 12.44 -4.12 3.52
C LEU A 45 11.45 -3.92 2.35
N GLY A 46 11.01 -5.03 1.75
CA GLY A 46 10.04 -5.06 0.65
C GLY A 46 8.69 -4.45 1.04
N ILE A 47 8.17 -4.78 2.23
CA ILE A 47 6.95 -4.18 2.79
C ILE A 47 7.08 -2.67 2.89
N ALA A 48 8.19 -2.18 3.46
CA ALA A 48 8.38 -0.75 3.69
C ALA A 48 8.53 0.05 2.39
N VAL A 49 9.35 -0.45 1.45
CA VAL A 49 9.54 0.21 0.15
C VAL A 49 8.22 0.23 -0.63
N THR A 50 7.50 -0.89 -0.67
CA THR A 50 6.22 -0.97 -1.39
C THR A 50 5.17 -0.07 -0.77
N PHE A 51 5.10 -0.01 0.56
CA PHE A 51 4.22 0.90 1.28
C PHE A 51 4.52 2.37 0.95
N ALA A 52 5.78 2.78 1.07
CA ALA A 52 6.19 4.17 0.81
C ALA A 52 5.93 4.59 -0.64
N LEU A 53 6.25 3.73 -1.61
CA LEU A 53 5.99 3.98 -3.03
C LEU A 53 4.50 4.10 -3.30
N LEU A 54 3.69 3.19 -2.76
CA LEU A 54 2.26 3.15 -3.04
C LEU A 54 1.52 4.36 -2.42
N PHE A 55 1.87 4.77 -1.21
CA PHE A 55 1.36 6.02 -0.62
C PHE A 55 1.79 7.25 -1.42
N SER A 56 3.06 7.33 -1.81
CA SER A 56 3.55 8.45 -2.63
C SER A 56 2.82 8.57 -3.97
N ILE A 57 2.51 7.43 -4.61
CA ILE A 57 1.74 7.38 -5.86
C ILE A 57 0.30 7.86 -5.62
N ILE A 58 -0.36 7.44 -4.54
CA ILE A 58 -1.72 7.87 -4.21
C ILE A 58 -1.76 9.38 -3.96
N ASP A 59 -0.80 9.91 -3.19
CA ASP A 59 -0.71 11.34 -2.90
C ASP A 59 -0.49 12.13 -4.19
N LEU A 60 0.39 11.64 -5.08
CA LEU A 60 0.59 12.25 -6.40
C LEU A 60 -0.70 12.22 -7.24
N VAL A 61 -1.41 11.10 -7.28
CA VAL A 61 -2.67 10.96 -8.03
C VAL A 61 -3.75 11.90 -7.46
N ASN A 62 -3.87 11.98 -6.13
CA ASN A 62 -4.80 12.89 -5.47
C ASN A 62 -4.44 14.35 -5.74
N PHE A 63 -3.15 14.70 -5.69
CA PHE A 63 -2.67 16.04 -6.04
C PHE A 63 -2.97 16.40 -7.51
N CYS A 64 -2.72 15.49 -8.44
CA CYS A 64 -3.05 15.68 -9.86
C CYS A 64 -4.56 15.83 -10.07
N HIS A 65 -5.38 15.00 -9.42
CA HIS A 65 -6.84 15.08 -9.53
C HIS A 65 -7.36 16.44 -9.02
N GLY A 66 -6.91 16.89 -7.85
CA GLY A 66 -7.27 18.19 -7.29
C GLY A 66 -6.78 19.39 -8.10
N SER A 67 -5.65 19.25 -8.82
CA SER A 67 -5.11 20.32 -9.66
C SER A 67 -5.75 20.39 -11.05
N CYS A 68 -6.21 19.25 -11.59
CA CYS A 68 -6.70 19.16 -12.97
C CYS A 68 -8.23 19.24 -13.10
N ILE A 69 -8.99 18.95 -12.04
CA ILE A 69 -10.46 18.90 -12.09
C ILE A 69 -11.03 19.98 -11.17
N SER A 70 -11.55 21.07 -11.76
CA SER A 70 -12.23 22.18 -11.05
C SER A 70 -13.62 21.83 -10.50
N THR A 71 -14.11 20.61 -10.76
CA THR A 71 -15.37 20.12 -10.20
C THR A 71 -15.07 19.52 -8.81
N PRO A 72 -15.89 19.74 -7.77
CA PRO A 72 -15.74 19.07 -6.48
C PRO A 72 -16.02 17.56 -6.66
N GLY A 73 -15.02 16.83 -7.15
CA GLY A 73 -15.02 15.40 -7.31
C GLY A 73 -14.33 14.76 -6.11
N ARG A 74 -15.00 13.78 -5.50
CA ARG A 74 -14.46 13.00 -4.37
C ARG A 74 -13.08 12.43 -4.71
N ALA A 75 -12.17 12.46 -3.74
CA ALA A 75 -10.82 11.90 -3.90
C ALA A 75 -10.89 10.40 -4.23
N LEU A 76 -9.85 9.88 -4.90
CA LEU A 76 -9.84 8.48 -5.35
C LEU A 76 -9.83 7.48 -4.18
N VAL A 77 -9.33 7.94 -3.03
CA VAL A 77 -9.26 7.24 -1.75
C VAL A 77 -9.63 8.26 -0.67
N GLU A 78 -10.80 8.12 -0.08
CA GLU A 78 -11.32 9.06 0.92
C GLU A 78 -11.73 8.35 2.21
N THR A 79 -12.16 7.08 2.10
CA THR A 79 -12.65 6.31 3.26
C THR A 79 -11.54 5.50 3.93
N GLU A 80 -11.61 5.36 5.25
CA GLU A 80 -10.69 4.56 6.07
C GLU A 80 -10.58 3.11 5.61
N THR A 81 -11.70 2.53 5.14
CA THR A 81 -11.74 1.17 4.60
C THR A 81 -10.97 1.03 3.29
N GLN A 82 -10.93 2.07 2.46
CA GLN A 82 -10.14 2.11 1.22
C GLN A 82 -8.66 2.24 1.53
N VAL A 83 -8.29 3.09 2.49
CA VAL A 83 -6.91 3.20 2.97
C VAL A 83 -6.42 1.88 3.55
N LEU A 84 -7.24 1.20 4.37
CA LEU A 84 -6.86 -0.09 4.96
C LEU A 84 -6.71 -1.19 3.90
N LEU A 85 -7.57 -1.22 2.89
CA LEU A 85 -7.45 -2.13 1.75
C LEU A 85 -6.11 -1.92 1.03
N ILE A 86 -5.79 -0.66 0.74
CA ILE A 86 -4.56 -0.23 0.06
C ILE A 86 -3.32 -0.64 0.86
N VAL A 87 -3.34 -0.36 2.16
CA VAL A 87 -2.29 -0.72 3.11
C VAL A 87 -2.10 -2.24 3.15
N ALA A 88 -3.18 -3.01 3.23
CA ALA A 88 -3.13 -4.47 3.23
C ALA A 88 -2.54 -5.01 1.93
N THR A 89 -2.90 -4.44 0.77
CA THR A 89 -2.32 -4.84 -0.52
C THR A 89 -0.86 -4.44 -0.67
N ALA A 90 -0.45 -3.27 -0.17
CA ALA A 90 0.95 -2.86 -0.17
C ALA A 90 1.80 -3.78 0.71
N THR A 91 1.29 -4.14 1.90
CA THR A 91 1.95 -5.10 2.78
C THR A 91 2.05 -6.49 2.14
N LEU A 92 0.98 -7.00 1.53
CA LEU A 92 0.99 -8.29 0.85
C LEU A 92 1.98 -8.31 -0.33
N MET A 93 1.95 -7.27 -1.17
CA MET A 93 2.81 -7.14 -2.34
C MET A 93 4.28 -7.03 -1.94
N GLY A 94 4.60 -6.17 -0.96
CA GLY A 94 5.96 -6.00 -0.47
C GLY A 94 6.50 -7.23 0.24
N PHE A 95 5.65 -7.97 0.96
CA PHE A 95 6.02 -9.26 1.55
C PHE A 95 6.33 -10.30 0.49
N LEU A 96 5.47 -10.46 -0.53
CA LEU A 96 5.69 -11.40 -1.62
C LEU A 96 6.99 -11.09 -2.39
N PHE A 97 7.24 -9.82 -2.70
CA PHE A 97 8.47 -9.41 -3.37
C PHE A 97 9.71 -9.63 -2.49
N GLY A 98 9.65 -9.26 -1.21
CA GLY A 98 10.75 -9.49 -0.29
C GLY A 98 11.03 -10.97 -0.02
N LEU A 99 10.02 -11.84 -0.04
CA LEU A 99 10.21 -13.29 -0.01
C LEU A 99 10.93 -13.80 -1.25
N VAL A 100 10.48 -13.39 -2.45
CA VAL A 100 11.12 -13.79 -3.71
C VAL A 100 12.59 -13.36 -3.74
N PHE A 101 12.89 -12.12 -3.35
CA PHE A 101 14.27 -11.64 -3.29
C PHE A 101 15.10 -12.29 -2.19
N GLY A 102 14.53 -12.52 -1.01
CA GLY A 102 15.24 -13.15 0.11
C GLY A 102 15.55 -14.63 -0.09
N LEU A 103 14.73 -15.34 -0.88
CA LEU A 103 14.95 -16.76 -1.19
C LEU A 103 16.00 -17.00 -2.27
N MET A 104 16.31 -16.00 -3.10
CA MET A 104 17.13 -16.20 -4.30
C MET A 104 18.65 -16.10 -4.02
N ASP A 105 19.07 -15.85 -2.77
CA ASP A 105 20.48 -15.74 -2.33
C ASP A 105 21.34 -14.94 -3.33
N VAL A 106 20.76 -13.81 -3.73
CA VAL A 106 21.11 -13.04 -4.93
C VAL A 106 22.47 -12.36 -4.79
N GLU A 107 22.87 -12.11 -3.55
CA GLU A 107 24.08 -11.38 -3.19
C GLU A 107 25.37 -12.19 -3.39
N ASP A 108 25.27 -13.51 -3.47
CA ASP A 108 26.44 -14.38 -3.68
C ASP A 108 26.79 -14.56 -5.17
N LYS A 109 25.93 -14.05 -6.08
CA LYS A 109 26.15 -14.09 -7.53
C LYS A 109 26.97 -12.90 -7.99
N GLN A 110 27.97 -13.13 -8.84
CA GLN A 110 28.76 -12.06 -9.46
C GLN A 110 27.84 -11.12 -10.27
N PHE A 111 28.18 -9.82 -10.34
CA PHE A 111 27.36 -8.77 -10.97
C PHE A 111 26.78 -9.10 -12.37
N GLY A 112 27.46 -9.94 -13.16
CA GLY A 112 26.95 -10.43 -14.45
C GLY A 112 25.78 -11.41 -14.33
N GLU A 113 25.89 -12.40 -13.45
CA GLU A 113 24.86 -13.41 -13.19
C GLU A 113 23.70 -12.85 -12.35
N LEU A 114 23.99 -11.83 -11.54
CA LEU A 114 23.02 -11.08 -10.75
C LEU A 114 21.92 -10.47 -11.63
N ARG A 115 22.31 -9.78 -12.72
CA ARG A 115 21.36 -9.12 -13.62
C ARG A 115 20.47 -10.13 -14.34
N GLU A 116 21.01 -11.27 -14.71
CA GLU A 116 20.24 -12.34 -15.37
C GLU A 116 19.23 -12.98 -14.40
N ALA A 117 19.66 -13.27 -13.17
CA ALA A 117 18.77 -13.76 -12.11
C ALA A 117 17.63 -12.77 -11.80
N LEU A 118 17.94 -11.47 -11.69
CA LEU A 118 16.93 -10.44 -11.47
C LEU A 118 15.95 -10.30 -12.64
N THR A 119 16.43 -10.39 -13.89
CA THR A 119 15.58 -10.30 -15.09
C THR A 119 14.64 -11.51 -15.19
N HIS A 120 15.10 -12.70 -14.78
CA HIS A 120 14.28 -13.90 -14.72
C HIS A 120 13.11 -13.73 -13.73
N GLU A 121 13.39 -13.25 -12.51
CA GLU A 121 12.37 -13.08 -11.47
C GLU A 121 11.45 -11.89 -11.70
N GLN A 122 11.95 -10.83 -12.36
CA GLN A 122 11.12 -9.72 -12.80
C GLN A 122 9.92 -10.21 -13.64
N ARG A 123 10.11 -11.30 -14.41
CA ARG A 123 9.04 -11.94 -15.18
C ARG A 123 7.94 -12.56 -14.31
N LEU A 124 8.25 -12.96 -13.07
CA LEU A 124 7.32 -13.52 -12.10
C LEU A 124 6.70 -12.43 -11.20
N CYS A 125 7.48 -11.43 -10.80
CA CYS A 125 6.99 -10.31 -9.99
C CYS A 125 5.96 -9.43 -10.72
N TYR A 126 6.12 -9.20 -12.02
CA TYR A 126 5.16 -8.40 -12.79
C TYR A 126 3.73 -8.95 -12.82
N PRO A 127 3.48 -10.22 -13.22
CA PRO A 127 2.13 -10.75 -13.24
C PRO A 127 1.52 -10.84 -11.83
N ILE A 128 2.31 -11.18 -10.81
CA ILE A 128 1.83 -11.18 -9.41
C ILE A 128 1.38 -9.78 -9.01
N GLY A 129 2.21 -8.76 -9.27
CA GLY A 129 1.88 -7.38 -8.98
C GLY A 129 0.62 -6.91 -9.70
N ILE A 130 0.47 -7.24 -10.98
CA ILE A 130 -0.72 -6.91 -11.78
C ILE A 130 -1.97 -7.57 -11.20
N ILE A 131 -1.93 -8.87 -10.91
CA ILE A 131 -3.09 -9.61 -10.39
C ILE A 131 -3.52 -9.07 -9.03
N VAL A 132 -2.58 -8.90 -8.09
CA VAL A 132 -2.86 -8.41 -6.74
C VAL A 132 -3.40 -6.97 -6.79
N SER A 133 -2.79 -6.11 -7.60
CA SER A 133 -3.21 -4.70 -7.71
C SER A 133 -4.53 -4.54 -8.45
N ALA A 134 -4.81 -5.36 -9.48
CA ALA A 134 -6.09 -5.36 -10.16
C ALA A 134 -7.22 -5.81 -9.24
N ALA A 135 -6.98 -6.86 -8.44
CA ALA A 135 -7.93 -7.31 -7.43
C ALA A 135 -8.18 -6.21 -6.37
N ALA A 136 -7.12 -5.52 -5.93
CA ALA A 136 -7.21 -4.37 -5.03
C ALA A 136 -8.05 -3.24 -5.62
N ALA A 137 -7.82 -2.89 -6.88
CA ALA A 137 -8.56 -1.84 -7.58
C ALA A 137 -10.06 -2.17 -7.72
N ALA A 138 -10.38 -3.42 -8.09
CA ALA A 138 -11.76 -3.90 -8.14
C ALA A 138 -12.43 -3.86 -6.77
N ALA A 139 -11.75 -4.33 -5.72
CA ALA A 139 -12.25 -4.23 -4.35
C ALA A 139 -12.46 -2.77 -3.91
N ASN A 140 -11.54 -1.88 -4.27
CA ASN A 140 -11.67 -0.45 -3.96
C ASN A 140 -12.88 0.18 -4.65
N GLN A 141 -13.13 -0.17 -5.92
CA GLN A 141 -14.29 0.29 -6.66
C GLN A 141 -15.60 -0.22 -6.05
N TYR A 142 -15.64 -1.49 -5.66
CA TYR A 142 -16.80 -2.08 -4.96
C TYR A 142 -17.08 -1.38 -3.63
N LEU A 143 -16.04 -1.11 -2.82
CA LEU A 143 -16.18 -0.34 -1.58
C LEU A 143 -16.69 1.08 -1.85
N ARG A 144 -16.22 1.72 -2.92
CA ARG A 144 -16.64 3.07 -3.30
C ARG A 144 -18.13 3.13 -3.66
N GLU A 145 -18.62 2.15 -4.40
CA GLU A 145 -20.04 2.06 -4.77
C GLU A 145 -20.94 1.79 -3.56
N LYS A 146 -20.51 0.89 -2.66
CA LYS A 146 -21.22 0.62 -1.40
C LYS A 146 -21.29 1.85 -0.50
N ASN A 147 -20.17 2.54 -0.27
CA ASN A 147 -20.17 3.78 0.52
C ASN A 147 -21.04 4.86 -0.15
N SER A 148 -21.04 4.95 -1.47
CA SER A 148 -21.91 5.92 -2.18
C SER A 148 -23.40 5.62 -2.00
N GLN A 149 -23.81 4.34 -1.85
CA GLN A 149 -25.19 3.96 -1.57
C GLN A 149 -25.59 4.32 -0.15
N GLU A 150 -24.71 4.11 0.83
CA GLU A 150 -24.95 4.43 2.24
C GLU A 150 -25.21 5.93 2.46
N TYR A 151 -24.41 6.82 1.85
CA TYR A 151 -24.66 8.26 1.85
C TYR A 151 -25.91 8.68 1.05
N LYS A 152 -26.36 7.87 0.08
CA LYS A 152 -27.56 8.17 -0.73
C LYS A 152 -28.85 7.77 0.01
N TYR A 153 -28.79 6.84 0.95
CA TYR A 153 -29.90 6.47 1.83
C TYR A 153 -30.10 7.44 3.01
N GLU A 154 -29.07 8.22 3.36
CA GLU A 154 -29.13 9.28 4.38
C GLU A 154 -29.54 10.65 3.79
N SER A 155 -30.36 10.65 2.73
CA SER A 155 -30.87 11.84 2.04
C SER A 155 -32.41 11.86 1.92
N LEU A 156 -33.14 11.03 2.66
CA LEU A 156 -34.62 10.98 2.58
C LEU A 156 -35.34 10.93 3.95
N ARG A 157 -34.75 11.47 5.03
CA ARG A 157 -35.48 11.54 6.31
C ARG A 157 -34.96 12.67 7.22
N LYS A 158 -35.74 13.77 7.25
CA LYS A 158 -35.67 14.97 8.12
C LYS A 158 -34.57 15.94 7.67
N ASP A 159 -34.85 17.01 6.94
CA ASP A 159 -35.43 18.24 7.50
C ASP A 159 -36.11 19.13 6.42
N ASP A 160 -36.97 18.56 5.58
CA ASP A 160 -37.93 19.36 4.80
C ASP A 160 -39.33 18.84 5.13
N VAL A 161 -40.26 19.75 5.42
CA VAL A 161 -41.69 19.54 5.76
C VAL A 161 -42.00 19.44 7.26
N LEU A 162 -41.99 20.60 7.95
CA LEU A 162 -43.10 21.18 8.73
C LEU A 162 -42.55 22.34 9.58
N ASP A 163 -42.52 23.55 9.01
CA ASP A 163 -42.56 24.82 9.77
C ASP A 163 -43.15 25.96 8.89
N ASP A 164 -44.07 25.58 8.00
CA ASP A 164 -45.10 26.50 7.51
C ASP A 164 -46.40 26.01 8.15
N GLU A 165 -47.17 26.92 8.75
CA GLU A 165 -48.37 26.73 9.59
C GLU A 165 -48.09 26.81 11.11
N ASP A 166 -47.74 28.00 11.60
CA ASP A 166 -48.37 28.51 12.83
C ASP A 166 -48.59 30.03 12.72
N PHE A 167 -49.83 30.41 13.05
CA PHE A 167 -50.44 31.74 13.06
C PHE A 167 -49.84 32.69 14.11
#